data_AF-A0A918YE25-F1
#
_entry.id   AF-A0A918YE25-F1
#
_cell.length_a   1.000
_cell.length_b   1.000
_cell.length_c   1.000
_cell.angle_alpha   90.00
_cell.angle_beta   90.00
_cell.angle_gamma   90.00
#
_symmetry.space_group_name_H-M   'P 1'
#
loop_
_entity.id
_entity.type
_entity.pdbx_description
1 polymer ?
#
loop_
_entity_poly.entity_id
_entity_poly.type
_entity_poly.pdbx_seq_one_letter_code
_entity_poly.pdbx_strand_id
1 'polypeptide(L)'
;MQPDSGPGVGLSPRETAALLLNKIHQGNDYARSRKQRFRRSASATKILTLALSAASTIILGLQSLNTWAGLAFALVALGTLLGAVEPFFNWRSRWVLMEETQYRFQRLADDLEYLMASTAADDLTHDHLGEIFGRYQTIWDDLSRTWLEHRREPAPSPNA
;
A
#
# COMPACT_ATOMS: atom_id res chain seq x y z
N MET A 1 0.04 27.12 31.00
CA MET A 1 -1.42 26.88 30.97
C MET A 1 -1.80 26.70 29.52
N GLN A 2 -2.05 25.46 29.11
CA GLN A 2 -2.49 25.11 27.77
C GLN A 2 -4.00 24.86 27.87
N PRO A 3 -4.86 25.59 27.14
CA PRO A 3 -6.28 25.34 27.24
C PRO A 3 -6.63 24.06 26.47
N ASP A 4 -7.39 23.21 27.15
CA ASP A 4 -8.03 22.02 26.62
C ASP A 4 -9.00 22.39 25.49
N SER A 5 -8.61 22.18 24.23
CA SER A 5 -9.51 22.34 23.07
C SER A 5 -10.27 21.04 22.81
N GLY A 6 -11.26 20.75 23.66
CA GLY A 6 -12.40 19.92 23.29
C GLY A 6 -13.24 20.59 22.19
N PRO A 7 -14.09 19.84 21.45
CA PRO A 7 -14.79 20.31 20.27
C PRO A 7 -15.93 21.26 20.67
N GLY A 8 -15.62 22.54 20.86
CA GLY A 8 -16.58 23.56 21.30
C GLY A 8 -16.63 24.83 20.46
N VAL A 9 -15.65 25.07 19.57
CA VAL A 9 -15.64 26.19 18.63
C VAL A 9 -15.06 25.67 17.32
N GLY A 10 -15.80 25.80 16.21
CA GLY A 10 -15.32 25.37 14.91
C GLY A 10 -13.98 26.02 14.58
N LEU A 11 -13.02 25.23 14.10
CA LEU A 11 -11.73 25.74 13.65
C LEU A 11 -11.93 26.79 12.55
N SER A 12 -11.05 27.79 12.51
CA SER A 12 -11.01 28.72 11.39
C SER A 12 -10.76 27.96 10.07
N PRO A 13 -11.14 28.52 8.91
CA PRO A 13 -10.88 27.87 7.62
C PRO A 13 -9.39 27.53 7.43
N ARG A 14 -8.48 28.41 7.87
CA ARG A 14 -7.03 28.16 7.77
C ARG A 14 -6.55 27.02 8.67
N GLU A 15 -7.02 26.94 9.90
CA GLU A 15 -6.68 25.83 10.80
C GLU A 15 -7.27 24.51 10.27
N THR A 16 -8.48 24.55 9.73
CA THR A 16 -9.12 23.40 9.08
C THR A 16 -8.32 22.94 7.88
N ALA A 17 -7.85 23.87 7.04
CA ALA A 17 -7.01 23.56 5.88
C ALA A 17 -5.67 22.94 6.30
N ALA A 18 -4.99 23.50 7.30
CA ALA A 18 -3.74 22.95 7.83
C ALA A 18 -3.93 21.55 8.43
N LEU A 19 -5.02 21.32 9.17
CA LEU A 19 -5.38 20.02 9.70
C LEU A 19 -5.66 19.01 8.58
N LEU A 20 -6.39 19.42 7.54
CA LEU A 20 -6.72 18.59 6.38
C LEU A 20 -5.46 18.21 5.60
N LEU A 21 -4.55 19.17 5.36
CA LEU A 21 -3.27 18.93 4.71
C LEU A 21 -2.44 17.90 5.49
N ASN A 22 -2.36 18.04 6.81
CA ASN A 22 -1.68 17.06 7.66
C ASN A 22 -2.32 15.66 7.54
N LYS A 23 -3.65 15.56 7.53
CA LYS A 23 -4.34 14.28 7.30
C LYS A 23 -4.06 13.67 5.93
N ILE A 24 -3.97 14.49 4.88
CA ILE A 24 -3.61 14.04 3.53
C ILE A 24 -2.18 13.50 3.52
N HIS A 25 -1.22 14.21 4.13
CA HIS A 25 0.17 13.74 4.26
C HIS A 25 0.28 12.44 5.04
N GLN A 26 -0.45 12.29 6.14
CA GLN A 26 -0.51 11.02 6.88
C GLN A 26 -1.07 9.88 6.02
N GLY A 27 -2.09 10.14 5.21
CA GLY A 27 -2.62 9.17 4.24
C GLY A 27 -1.59 8.78 3.17
N ASN A 28 -0.84 9.75 2.67
CA ASN A 28 0.25 9.54 1.72
C ASN A 28 1.36 8.66 2.32
N ASP A 29 1.79 8.96 3.55
CA ASP A 29 2.81 8.17 4.26
C ASP A 29 2.34 6.75 4.57
N TYR A 30 1.07 6.58 4.91
CA TYR A 30 0.46 5.25 5.04
C TYR A 30 0.58 4.46 3.72
N ALA A 31 0.17 5.04 2.59
CA ALA A 31 0.26 4.39 1.28
C ALA A 31 1.73 4.08 0.90
N ARG A 32 2.65 5.02 1.13
CA ARG A 32 4.08 4.87 0.84
C ARG A 32 4.73 3.74 1.66
N SER A 33 4.46 3.69 2.97
CA SER A 33 5.02 2.66 3.86
C SER A 33 4.53 1.26 3.47
N ARG A 34 3.24 1.13 3.14
CA ARG A 34 2.64 -0.13 2.66
C ARG A 34 3.18 -0.55 1.30
N LYS A 35 3.32 0.38 0.35
CA LYS A 35 3.96 0.14 -0.95
C LYS A 35 5.34 -0.49 -0.79
N GLN A 36 6.18 0.12 0.06
CA GLN A 36 7.54 -0.37 0.28
C GLN A 36 7.57 -1.77 0.89
N ARG A 37 6.66 -2.07 1.82
CA ARG A 37 6.56 -3.40 2.42
C ARG A 37 6.14 -4.46 1.39
N PHE A 38 5.12 -4.18 0.58
CA PHE A 38 4.66 -5.12 -0.44
C PHE A 38 5.69 -5.33 -1.55
N ARG A 39 6.38 -4.27 -1.97
CA ARG A 39 7.47 -4.36 -2.94
C ARG A 39 8.61 -5.23 -2.42
N ARG A 40 9.04 -5.04 -1.16
CA ARG A 40 10.08 -5.87 -0.53
C ARG A 40 9.66 -7.34 -0.45
N SER A 41 8.42 -7.63 -0.07
CA SER A 41 7.92 -9.00 -0.03
C SER A 41 7.92 -9.66 -1.42
N ALA A 42 7.49 -8.95 -2.47
CA ALA A 42 7.50 -9.45 -3.85
C ALA A 42 8.93 -9.73 -4.36
N SER A 43 9.88 -8.85 -4.05
CA SER A 43 11.27 -9.04 -4.42
C SER A 43 11.92 -10.18 -3.66
N ALA A 44 11.62 -10.31 -2.36
CA ALA A 44 12.16 -11.36 -1.51
C ALA A 44 11.74 -12.75 -1.97
N THR A 45 10.47 -12.95 -2.35
CA THR A 45 10.02 -14.26 -2.87
C THR A 45 10.75 -14.63 -4.16
N LYS A 46 10.88 -13.70 -5.12
CA LYS A 46 11.60 -13.96 -6.38
C LYS A 46 13.07 -14.28 -6.18
N ILE A 47 13.77 -13.49 -5.37
CA ILE A 47 15.20 -13.69 -5.09
C ILE A 47 15.40 -15.03 -4.38
N LEU A 48 14.55 -15.36 -3.41
CA LEU A 48 14.64 -16.61 -2.68
C LEU A 48 14.37 -17.81 -3.59
N THR A 49 13.34 -17.77 -4.45
CA THR A 49 13.08 -18.84 -5.43
C THR A 49 14.27 -19.03 -6.38
N LEU A 50 14.85 -17.94 -6.90
CA LEU A 50 16.03 -18.02 -7.77
C LEU A 50 17.24 -18.61 -7.05
N ALA A 51 17.49 -18.19 -5.80
CA ALA A 51 18.59 -18.69 -4.99
C ALA A 51 18.44 -20.18 -4.66
N LEU A 52 17.23 -20.63 -4.30
CA LEU A 52 16.93 -22.04 -4.06
C LEU A 52 17.11 -22.89 -5.30
N SER A 53 16.63 -22.42 -6.46
CA SER A 53 16.81 -23.10 -7.74
C SER A 53 18.29 -23.21 -8.12
N ALA A 54 19.06 -22.12 -7.99
CA ALA A 54 20.50 -22.14 -8.26
C ALA A 54 21.26 -23.08 -7.31
N ALA A 55 20.96 -23.02 -6.01
CA ALA A 55 21.57 -23.88 -5.00
C ALA A 55 21.24 -25.35 -5.26
N SER A 56 20.00 -25.67 -5.61
CA SER A 56 19.59 -27.03 -5.97
C SER A 56 20.39 -27.54 -7.18
N THR A 57 20.51 -26.75 -8.25
CA THR A 57 21.26 -27.13 -9.45
C THR A 57 22.74 -27.39 -9.15
N ILE A 58 23.38 -26.56 -8.33
CA ILE A 58 24.77 -26.74 -7.92
C ILE A 58 24.93 -28.03 -7.10
N ILE A 59 24.04 -28.27 -6.13
CA ILE A 59 24.11 -29.43 -5.25
C ILE A 59 23.85 -30.74 -6.01
N LEU A 60 22.90 -30.77 -6.94
CA LEU A 60 22.67 -31.91 -7.82
C LEU A 60 23.84 -32.14 -8.80
N GLY A 61 24.47 -31.07 -9.27
CA GLY A 61 25.63 -31.13 -10.17
C GLY A 61 26.91 -31.65 -9.50
N LEU A 62 27.09 -31.39 -8.19
CA LEU A 62 28.14 -32.02 -7.39
C LEU A 62 27.74 -33.49 -7.08
N GLN A 63 28.18 -34.42 -7.91
CA GLN A 63 27.83 -35.86 -7.91
C GLN A 63 28.22 -36.68 -6.63
N SER A 64 28.32 -36.11 -5.42
CA SER A 64 28.58 -36.87 -4.19
C SER A 64 27.27 -37.28 -3.49
N LEU A 65 26.71 -38.40 -3.94
CA LEU A 65 25.42 -38.94 -3.50
C LEU A 65 25.55 -39.69 -2.15
N ASN A 66 25.24 -39.02 -1.04
CA ASN A 66 24.67 -39.69 0.14
C ASN A 66 23.91 -38.71 1.06
N THR A 67 24.44 -37.50 1.29
CA THR A 67 23.82 -36.46 2.16
C THR A 67 23.33 -35.23 1.41
N TRP A 68 23.97 -34.87 0.30
CA TRP A 68 23.69 -33.65 -0.47
C TRP A 68 22.41 -33.73 -1.30
N ALA A 69 22.00 -34.92 -1.73
CA ALA A 69 20.77 -35.13 -2.51
C ALA A 69 19.49 -34.73 -1.75
N GLY A 70 19.42 -35.06 -0.44
CA GLY A 70 18.27 -34.69 0.39
C GLY A 70 18.12 -33.18 0.55
N LEU A 71 19.25 -32.45 0.63
CA LEU A 71 19.26 -30.99 0.67
C LEU A 71 18.76 -30.38 -0.64
N ALA A 72 19.19 -30.92 -1.79
CA ALA A 72 18.69 -30.49 -3.10
C ALA A 72 17.16 -30.66 -3.22
N PHE A 73 16.61 -31.81 -2.82
CA PHE A 73 15.17 -32.03 -2.83
C PHE A 73 14.41 -31.05 -1.92
N ALA A 74 14.95 -30.74 -0.74
CA ALA A 74 14.37 -29.74 0.15
C ALA A 74 14.34 -28.34 -0.47
N LEU A 75 15.40 -27.95 -1.19
CA LEU A 75 15.48 -26.65 -1.88
C LEU A 75 14.47 -26.56 -3.04
N VAL A 76 14.29 -27.65 -3.82
CA VAL A 76 13.26 -27.73 -4.87
C VAL A 76 11.87 -27.57 -4.27
N ALA A 77 11.57 -28.32 -3.19
CA ALA A 77 10.28 -28.24 -2.52
C ALA A 77 9.98 -26.83 -1.98
N LEU A 78 10.98 -26.15 -1.41
CA LEU A 78 10.88 -24.75 -1.01
C LEU A 78 10.64 -23.81 -2.21
N GLY A 79 11.31 -24.05 -3.34
CA GLY A 79 11.08 -23.31 -4.58
C GLY A 79 9.65 -23.47 -5.09
N THR A 80 9.09 -24.68 -5.05
CA THR A 80 7.69 -24.95 -5.38
C THR A 80 6.73 -24.22 -4.45
N LEU A 81 6.98 -24.25 -3.14
CA LEU A 81 6.16 -23.53 -2.15
C LEU A 81 6.17 -22.02 -2.41
N LEU A 82 7.34 -21.42 -2.67
CA LEU A 82 7.46 -20.00 -2.97
C LEU A 82 6.81 -19.62 -4.31
N GLY A 83 6.93 -20.49 -5.31
CA GLY A 83 6.24 -20.34 -6.59
C GLY A 83 4.72 -20.35 -6.47
N ALA A 84 4.16 -21.14 -5.53
CA ALA A 84 2.73 -21.13 -5.22
C ALA A 84 2.29 -19.93 -4.38
N VAL A 85 3.18 -19.41 -3.54
CA VAL A 85 2.92 -18.27 -2.65
C VAL A 85 2.80 -16.95 -3.43
N GLU A 86 3.62 -16.72 -4.48
CA GLU A 86 3.58 -15.51 -5.32
C GLU A 86 2.17 -15.17 -5.89
N PRO A 87 1.48 -16.08 -6.59
CA PRO A 87 0.14 -15.83 -7.10
C PRO A 87 -0.90 -15.69 -5.99
N PHE A 88 -0.77 -16.43 -4.88
CA PHE A 88 -1.73 -16.39 -3.77
C PHE A 88 -1.85 -15.01 -3.12
N PHE A 89 -0.73 -14.33 -2.88
CA PHE A 89 -0.77 -13.01 -2.23
C PHE A 89 -0.90 -11.85 -3.22
N ASN A 90 -0.74 -12.08 -4.53
CA ASN A 90 -0.84 -11.08 -5.59
C ASN A 90 -0.14 -9.76 -5.20
N TRP A 91 1.13 -9.86 -4.78
CA TRP A 91 1.88 -8.71 -4.29
C TRP A 91 1.95 -7.57 -5.30
N ARG A 92 1.92 -7.89 -6.61
CA ARG A 92 1.96 -6.89 -7.67
C ARG A 92 0.77 -5.94 -7.61
N SER A 93 -0.44 -6.49 -7.62
CA SER A 93 -1.67 -5.69 -7.49
C SER A 93 -1.65 -4.87 -6.20
N ARG A 94 -1.18 -5.45 -5.08
CA ARG A 94 -1.15 -4.75 -3.79
C ARG A 94 -0.22 -3.54 -3.76
N TRP A 95 0.97 -3.61 -4.36
CA TRP A 95 1.87 -2.45 -4.37
C TRP A 95 1.40 -1.39 -5.39
N VAL A 96 0.80 -1.81 -6.51
CA VAL A 96 0.20 -0.89 -7.50
C VAL A 96 -0.95 -0.10 -6.90
N LEU A 97 -1.86 -0.77 -6.17
CA LEU A 97 -2.96 -0.10 -5.45
C LEU A 97 -2.44 0.97 -4.47
N MET A 98 -1.38 0.65 -3.73
CA MET A 98 -0.77 1.62 -2.81
C MET A 98 -0.08 2.76 -3.56
N GLU A 99 0.52 2.51 -4.72
CA GLU A 99 1.13 3.55 -5.56
C GLU A 99 0.10 4.51 -6.13
N GLU A 100 -1.01 4.00 -6.65
CA GLU A 100 -2.12 4.81 -7.14
C GLU A 100 -2.69 5.69 -6.02
N THR A 101 -2.94 5.09 -4.85
CA THR A 101 -3.42 5.82 -3.67
C THR A 101 -2.42 6.91 -3.25
N GLN A 102 -1.13 6.59 -3.25
CA GLN A 102 -0.06 7.54 -2.93
C GLN A 102 -0.11 8.77 -3.88
N TYR A 103 -0.24 8.52 -5.19
CA TYR A 103 -0.33 9.58 -6.19
C TYR A 103 -1.59 10.45 -5.98
N ARG A 104 -2.73 9.82 -5.68
CA ARG A 104 -3.99 10.54 -5.41
C ARG A 104 -3.89 11.43 -4.17
N PHE A 105 -3.26 10.96 -3.08
CA PHE A 105 -3.02 11.80 -1.90
C PHE A 105 -2.04 12.93 -2.18
N GLN A 106 -0.95 12.68 -2.91
CA GLN A 106 0.00 13.74 -3.27
C GLN A 106 -0.70 14.83 -4.07
N ARG A 107 -1.45 14.46 -5.12
CA ARG A 107 -2.20 15.41 -5.93
C ARG A 107 -3.22 16.22 -5.11
N LEU A 108 -3.89 15.58 -4.14
CA LEU A 108 -4.84 16.27 -3.28
C LEU A 108 -4.15 17.25 -2.32
N ALA A 109 -2.95 16.92 -1.84
CA ALA A 109 -2.13 17.84 -1.07
C ALA A 109 -1.74 19.06 -1.92
N ASP A 110 -1.23 18.83 -3.13
CA ASP A 110 -0.85 19.89 -4.06
C ASP A 110 -2.04 20.81 -4.39
N ASP A 111 -3.24 20.24 -4.62
CA ASP A 111 -4.46 21.01 -4.86
C ASP A 111 -4.85 21.89 -3.65
N LEU A 112 -4.74 21.36 -2.43
CA LEU A 112 -5.06 22.10 -1.20
C LEU A 112 -4.01 23.18 -0.90
N GLU A 113 -2.73 22.89 -1.10
CA GLU A 113 -1.65 23.86 -0.97
C GLU A 113 -1.81 25.00 -1.98
N TYR A 114 -2.16 24.68 -3.23
CA TYR A 114 -2.46 25.67 -4.24
C TYR A 114 -3.64 26.55 -3.82
N LEU A 115 -4.76 25.96 -3.38
CA LEU A 115 -5.93 26.68 -2.88
C LEU A 115 -5.55 27.65 -1.74
N MET A 116 -4.77 27.17 -0.77
CA MET A 116 -4.31 27.98 0.36
C MET A 116 -3.38 29.13 -0.07
N ALA A 117 -2.60 28.95 -1.12
CA ALA A 117 -1.68 29.95 -1.64
C ALA A 117 -2.37 30.96 -2.58
N SER A 118 -3.37 30.52 -3.34
CA SER A 118 -4.07 31.35 -4.33
C SER A 118 -5.24 32.14 -3.75
N THR A 119 -5.77 31.72 -2.60
CA THR A 119 -6.96 32.33 -1.99
C THR A 119 -6.57 33.23 -0.81
N ALA A 120 -7.13 34.45 -0.79
CA ALA A 120 -6.93 35.37 0.31
C ALA A 120 -7.44 34.77 1.64
N ALA A 121 -6.86 35.21 2.76
CA ALA A 121 -7.17 34.71 4.10
C ALA A 121 -8.67 34.68 4.42
N ASP A 122 -9.34 35.77 4.04
CA ASP A 122 -10.73 36.05 4.38
C ASP A 122 -11.71 35.42 3.38
N ASP A 123 -11.22 34.99 2.21
CA ASP A 123 -12.00 34.36 1.14
C ASP A 123 -11.96 32.82 1.22
N LEU A 124 -11.08 32.24 2.03
CA LEU A 124 -11.04 30.79 2.25
C LEU A 124 -12.22 30.38 3.13
N THR A 125 -13.15 29.62 2.56
CA THR A 125 -14.36 29.16 3.25
C THR A 125 -14.32 27.67 3.56
N HIS A 126 -15.14 27.23 4.52
CA HIS A 126 -15.32 25.80 4.82
C HIS A 126 -15.95 25.01 3.66
N ASP A 127 -16.65 25.67 2.73
CA ASP A 127 -17.26 25.00 1.58
C ASP A 127 -16.19 24.47 0.61
N HIS A 128 -15.19 25.30 0.28
CA HIS A 128 -14.03 24.88 -0.49
C HIS A 128 -13.29 23.70 0.17
N LEU A 129 -13.15 23.75 1.50
CA LEU A 129 -12.50 22.68 2.26
C LEU A 129 -13.37 21.42 2.33
N GLY A 130 -14.69 21.57 2.32
CA GLY A 130 -15.65 20.48 2.24
C GLY A 130 -15.49 19.68 0.94
N GLU A 131 -15.27 20.35 -0.18
CA GLU A 131 -14.98 19.69 -1.46
C GLU A 131 -13.68 18.87 -1.41
N ILE A 132 -12.59 19.46 -0.90
CA ILE A 132 -11.31 18.75 -0.71
C ILE A 132 -11.47 17.57 0.25
N PHE A 133 -12.22 17.76 1.34
CA PHE A 133 -12.49 16.68 2.29
C PHE A 133 -13.32 15.55 1.68
N GLY A 134 -14.32 15.86 0.86
CA GLY A 134 -15.07 14.85 0.11
C GLY A 134 -14.16 14.04 -0.81
N ARG A 135 -13.26 14.70 -1.55
CA ARG A 135 -12.25 14.02 -2.38
C ARG A 135 -11.30 13.15 -1.55
N TYR A 136 -10.89 13.62 -0.37
CA TYR A 136 -10.09 12.84 0.58
C TYR A 136 -10.81 11.55 1.01
N GLN A 137 -12.10 11.63 1.35
CA GLN A 137 -12.90 10.47 1.74
C GLN A 137 -13.03 9.47 0.57
N THR A 138 -13.28 9.95 -0.65
CA THR A 138 -13.36 9.11 -1.84
C THR A 138 -12.08 8.30 -2.07
N ILE A 139 -10.88 8.86 -1.82
CA ILE A 139 -9.63 8.12 -1.94
C ILE A 139 -9.61 6.93 -0.96
N TRP A 140 -10.05 7.14 0.28
CA TRP A 140 -10.12 6.07 1.28
C TRP A 140 -11.18 5.02 0.97
N ASP A 141 -12.34 5.44 0.46
CA ASP A 141 -13.42 4.54 0.09
C ASP A 141 -13.01 3.65 -1.07
N ASP A 142 -12.40 4.23 -2.11
CA ASP A 142 -11.86 3.49 -3.25
C ASP A 142 -10.78 2.50 -2.81
N LEU A 143 -9.82 2.96 -1.99
CA LEU A 143 -8.78 2.09 -1.45
C LEU A 143 -9.38 0.93 -0.66
N SER A 144 -10.35 1.19 0.23
CA SER A 144 -10.96 0.18 1.08
C SER A 144 -11.75 -0.83 0.26
N ARG A 145 -12.51 -0.36 -0.74
CA ARG A 145 -13.27 -1.22 -1.65
C ARG A 145 -12.34 -2.14 -2.44
N THR A 146 -11.35 -1.59 -3.13
CA THR A 146 -10.42 -2.38 -3.96
C THR A 146 -9.57 -3.32 -3.10
N TRP A 147 -9.21 -2.90 -1.88
CA TRP A 147 -8.53 -3.77 -0.92
C TRP A 147 -9.37 -4.97 -0.49
N LEU A 148 -10.67 -4.78 -0.27
CA LEU A 148 -11.60 -5.86 0.06
C LEU A 148 -11.85 -6.77 -1.14
N GLU A 149 -11.98 -6.22 -2.35
CA GLU A 149 -12.10 -6.99 -3.60
C GLU A 149 -10.90 -7.90 -3.83
N HIS A 150 -9.68 -7.42 -3.57
CA HIS A 150 -8.46 -8.23 -3.65
C HIS A 150 -8.34 -9.31 -2.55
N ARG A 151 -9.20 -9.30 -1.54
CA ARG A 151 -9.20 -10.25 -0.41
C ARG A 151 -10.37 -11.22 -0.43
N ARG A 152 -11.49 -10.83 -1.02
CA ARG A 152 -12.57 -11.75 -1.31
C ARG A 152 -12.06 -12.65 -2.43
N GLU A 153 -11.72 -13.89 -2.11
CA GLU A 153 -11.59 -14.93 -3.13
C GLU A 153 -12.83 -14.84 -4.04
N PRO A 154 -12.69 -15.03 -5.37
CA PRO A 154 -13.88 -15.20 -6.19
C PRO A 154 -14.68 -16.33 -5.53
N ALA A 155 -15.88 -16.01 -5.04
CA ALA A 155 -16.73 -17.01 -4.41
C ALA A 155 -16.82 -18.18 -5.39
N PRO A 156 -16.65 -19.44 -4.93
CA PRO A 156 -16.76 -20.58 -5.83
C PRO A 156 -18.09 -20.46 -6.56
N SER A 157 -18.03 -20.28 -7.88
CA SER A 157 -19.22 -20.16 -8.71
C SER A 157 -20.11 -21.35 -8.39
N PRO A 158 -21.33 -21.15 -7.86
CA PRO A 158 -22.27 -22.24 -7.80
C PRO A 158 -22.66 -22.51 -9.26
N ASN A 159 -22.41 -23.74 -9.72
CA ASN A 159 -22.80 -24.34 -11.00
C ASN A 159 -21.68 -24.41 -12.06
N ALA A 160 -21.01 -25.56 -12.07
CA ALA A 160 -20.57 -26.25 -13.29
C ALA A 160 -21.29 -27.60 -13.34
#